data_AF-A0A1B6EYD3-F1
#
_entry.id   AF-A0A1B6EYD3-F1
#
_cell.length_a   1.000
_cell.length_b   1.000
_cell.length_c   1.000
_cell.angle_alpha   90.00
_cell.angle_beta   90.00
_cell.angle_gamma   90.00
#
_symmetry.space_group_name_H-M   'P 1'
#
loop_
_entity.id
_entity.type
_entity.pdbx_description
1 polymer ?
#
loop_
_entity_poly.entity_id
_entity_poly.type
_entity_poly.pdbx_seq_one_letter_code
_entity_poly.pdbx_strand_id
1 'polypeptide(L)'
;MDGLDNHTSCANTISGNNSTGTKRDRSCSPSECMSPDTMNPPSPADSTLSMSSSIRNFDSKLRNYSDDDIRPVNVVKKSRKQFVPEELKDDKYWARRRKNNMAAKRSRDARRMKENQIAQRASFLEKENMGLRQEIERLRNENIMLRNNLAKYAEVKNSTT
;
A
#
# COMPACT_ATOMS: atom_id res chain seq x y z
N MET A 1 -0.64 -8.13 47.80
CA MET A 1 0.77 -7.72 47.58
C MET A 1 0.75 -6.79 46.40
N ASP A 2 0.37 -5.56 46.71
CA ASP A 2 -0.14 -4.61 45.76
C ASP A 2 1.02 -3.66 45.43
N GLY A 3 1.63 -3.90 44.28
CA GLY A 3 2.78 -3.13 43.79
C GLY A 3 2.30 -2.00 42.89
N LEU A 4 2.11 -0.82 43.47
CA LEU A 4 1.55 0.36 42.81
C LEU A 4 2.39 0.84 41.61
N ASP A 5 1.69 1.39 40.62
CA ASP A 5 2.26 2.14 39.51
C ASP A 5 3.11 3.32 40.00
N ASN A 6 4.15 3.67 39.23
CA ASN A 6 4.76 4.98 39.36
C ASN A 6 5.03 5.61 37.99
N HIS A 7 4.08 6.45 37.55
CA HIS A 7 4.27 7.33 36.40
C HIS A 7 5.39 8.34 36.67
N THR A 8 6.30 8.52 35.72
CA THR A 8 7.12 9.75 35.66
C THR A 8 6.90 10.41 34.31
N SER A 9 5.98 11.38 34.29
CA SER A 9 5.81 12.31 33.18
C SER A 9 6.81 13.45 33.34
N CYS A 10 7.65 13.67 32.32
CA CYS A 10 8.50 14.85 32.22
C CYS A 10 8.12 15.65 30.97
N ALA A 11 6.92 16.24 31.00
CA ALA A 11 6.63 17.42 30.18
C ALA A 11 7.40 18.60 30.78
N ASN A 12 8.19 19.31 29.97
CA ASN A 12 8.73 20.61 30.35
C ASN A 12 8.52 21.61 29.22
N THR A 13 7.62 22.55 29.46
CA THR A 13 7.24 23.63 28.54
C THR A 13 8.07 24.86 28.84
N ILE A 14 8.70 25.45 27.83
CA ILE A 14 9.26 26.81 27.91
C ILE A 14 8.65 27.65 26.80
N SER A 15 7.95 28.72 27.20
CA SER A 15 7.32 29.73 26.33
C SER A 15 8.08 31.07 26.42
N GLY A 16 8.05 31.89 25.35
CA GLY A 16 8.71 33.21 25.30
C GLY A 16 9.55 33.41 24.03
N ASN A 17 9.01 33.57 22.81
CA ASN A 17 8.19 34.66 22.22
C ASN A 17 8.91 36.00 21.96
N ASN A 18 9.14 36.28 20.65
CA ASN A 18 9.24 37.57 19.93
C ASN A 18 10.32 38.61 20.37
N SER A 19 10.93 39.44 19.51
CA SER A 19 10.63 39.88 18.12
C SER A 19 11.95 39.99 17.31
N THR A 20 12.12 40.57 16.12
CA THR A 20 11.31 41.32 15.11
C THR A 20 12.06 41.27 13.77
N GLY A 21 11.42 41.38 12.58
CA GLY A 21 12.20 41.58 11.33
C GLY A 21 11.59 41.19 9.99
N THR A 22 10.51 41.85 9.59
CA THR A 22 9.90 41.92 8.24
C THR A 22 10.71 41.45 7.00
N LYS A 23 10.10 40.57 6.17
CA LYS A 23 9.62 40.94 4.81
C LYS A 23 8.70 39.84 4.23
N ARG A 24 7.82 40.25 3.32
CA ARG A 24 6.64 39.49 2.85
C ARG A 24 6.89 38.73 1.54
N ASP A 25 6.12 37.66 1.37
CA ASP A 25 5.58 37.08 0.13
C ASP A 25 6.45 37.04 -1.14
N ARG A 26 6.73 35.81 -1.58
CA ARG A 26 6.48 35.44 -2.99
C ARG A 26 5.72 34.12 -3.07
N SER A 27 4.50 34.23 -3.56
CA SER A 27 3.62 33.13 -3.95
C SER A 27 4.29 32.19 -4.95
N CYS A 28 4.06 30.88 -4.79
CA CYS A 28 4.55 29.88 -5.72
C CYS A 28 3.62 29.81 -6.95
N SER A 29 3.98 30.51 -8.05
CA SER A 29 3.33 30.29 -9.34
C SER A 29 3.60 28.87 -9.84
N PRO A 30 2.58 28.12 -10.32
CA PRO A 30 2.72 26.73 -10.71
C PRO A 30 3.12 26.58 -12.19
N SER A 31 4.27 27.12 -12.59
CA SER A 31 4.86 26.91 -13.92
C SER A 31 6.39 26.91 -13.86
N GLU A 32 6.99 26.08 -14.73
CA GLU A 32 8.42 26.07 -15.08
C GLU A 32 9.44 25.56 -14.04
N CYS A 33 9.51 24.24 -13.90
CA CYS A 33 10.81 23.54 -14.00
C CYS A 33 10.65 22.13 -14.62
N MET A 34 10.05 22.05 -15.82
CA MET A 34 10.22 20.87 -16.67
C MET A 34 11.64 20.88 -17.23
N SER A 35 12.58 20.26 -16.51
CA SER A 35 13.87 19.91 -17.12
C SER A 35 13.58 18.90 -18.24
N PRO A 36 14.02 19.14 -19.48
CA PRO A 36 13.81 18.17 -20.55
C PRO A 36 14.51 16.87 -20.19
N ASP A 37 13.85 15.75 -20.46
CA ASP A 37 14.37 14.42 -20.17
C ASP A 37 15.74 14.25 -20.81
N THR A 38 16.79 14.32 -19.98
CA THR A 38 18.10 13.82 -20.37
C THR A 38 17.98 12.30 -20.34
N MET A 39 17.46 11.74 -21.43
CA MET A 39 17.41 10.31 -21.71
C MET A 39 18.84 9.78 -21.73
N ASN A 40 19.33 9.45 -20.54
CA ASN A 40 20.54 8.68 -20.37
C ASN A 40 20.31 7.35 -21.11
N PRO A 41 21.16 6.96 -22.08
CA PRO A 41 20.93 5.73 -22.84
C PRO A 41 20.80 4.55 -21.86
N PRO A 42 19.88 3.61 -22.11
CA PRO A 42 19.63 2.51 -21.19
C PRO A 42 20.92 1.74 -20.96
N SER A 43 21.34 1.68 -19.71
CA SER A 43 22.46 0.81 -19.31
C SER A 43 22.08 -0.63 -19.68
N PRO A 44 23.01 -1.47 -20.18
CA PRO A 44 22.70 -2.84 -20.60
C PRO A 44 22.10 -3.75 -19.50
N ALA A 45 22.03 -3.27 -18.25
CA ALA A 45 21.29 -3.90 -17.16
C ALA A 45 19.75 -3.75 -17.25
N ASP A 46 19.21 -2.69 -17.86
CA ASP A 46 17.75 -2.42 -17.90
C ASP A 46 16.98 -3.34 -18.87
N SER A 47 17.67 -3.98 -19.82
CA SER A 47 17.08 -4.93 -20.77
C SER A 47 16.39 -6.13 -20.09
N THR A 48 16.73 -6.43 -18.82
CA THR A 48 16.16 -7.53 -18.05
C THR A 48 14.79 -7.23 -17.42
N LEU A 49 14.30 -5.98 -17.49
CA LEU A 49 13.04 -5.55 -16.88
C LEU A 49 11.91 -5.24 -17.89
N SER A 50 12.05 -5.72 -19.13
CA SER A 50 11.04 -5.57 -20.19
C SER A 50 9.82 -6.49 -19.99
N MET A 51 9.05 -6.23 -18.94
CA MET A 51 7.70 -6.79 -18.70
C MET A 51 6.59 -5.73 -18.88
N SER A 52 6.96 -4.49 -19.25
CA SER A 52 6.04 -3.33 -19.24
C SER A 52 4.97 -3.35 -20.34
N SER A 53 5.16 -4.11 -21.42
CA SER A 53 4.22 -4.17 -22.56
C SER A 53 2.96 -5.01 -22.29
N SER A 54 3.02 -6.00 -21.38
CA SER A 54 1.95 -6.99 -21.18
C SER A 54 0.97 -6.67 -20.04
N ILE A 55 1.14 -5.53 -19.35
CA ILE A 55 0.43 -5.21 -18.10
C ILE A 55 -1.08 -4.89 -18.32
N ARG A 56 -1.53 -4.72 -19.57
CA ARG A 56 -2.90 -4.25 -19.86
C ARG A 56 -4.02 -5.29 -19.58
N ASN A 57 -3.72 -6.59 -19.61
CA ASN A 57 -4.70 -7.68 -19.39
C ASN A 57 -4.22 -8.68 -18.31
N PHE A 58 -3.83 -8.18 -17.12
CA PHE A 58 -3.36 -9.05 -16.04
C PHE A 58 -4.52 -9.69 -15.25
N ASP A 59 -5.00 -10.85 -15.70
CA ASP A 59 -5.87 -11.72 -14.90
C ASP A 59 -5.06 -12.83 -14.22
N SER A 60 -4.87 -12.69 -12.90
CA SER A 60 -4.09 -13.63 -12.08
C SER A 60 -4.76 -14.99 -11.88
N LYS A 61 -6.04 -15.16 -12.22
CA LYS A 61 -6.76 -16.43 -12.06
C LYS A 61 -6.73 -17.33 -13.29
N LEU A 62 -6.42 -16.78 -14.47
CA LEU A 62 -6.41 -17.52 -15.74
C LEU A 62 -5.00 -17.95 -16.18
N ARG A 63 -3.96 -17.48 -15.51
CA ARG A 63 -2.58 -17.83 -15.82
C ARG A 63 -2.13 -19.04 -15.00
N ASN A 64 -1.99 -20.18 -15.67
CA ASN A 64 -1.19 -21.29 -15.16
C ASN A 64 0.28 -20.83 -15.12
N TYR A 65 0.84 -20.67 -13.92
CA TYR A 65 2.26 -20.43 -13.73
C TYR A 65 3.02 -21.74 -13.95
N SER A 66 4.05 -21.71 -14.78
CA SER A 66 5.01 -22.82 -14.86
C SER A 66 5.91 -22.81 -13.62
N ASP A 67 6.53 -23.95 -13.28
CA ASP A 67 7.59 -23.99 -12.25
C ASP A 67 8.67 -22.93 -12.54
N ASP A 68 9.02 -22.79 -13.84
CA ASP A 68 9.92 -21.78 -14.39
C ASP A 68 9.54 -20.32 -14.06
N ASP A 69 8.24 -19.98 -14.00
CA ASP A 69 7.76 -18.63 -13.62
C ASP A 69 7.88 -18.38 -12.10
N ILE A 70 7.89 -19.45 -11.30
CA ILE A 70 7.91 -19.41 -9.83
C ILE A 70 9.36 -19.43 -9.31
N ARG A 71 10.31 -19.93 -10.11
CA ARG A 71 11.74 -19.94 -9.73
C ARG A 71 12.23 -18.53 -9.41
N PRO A 72 12.89 -18.33 -8.25
CA PRO A 72 13.35 -17.01 -7.84
C PRO A 72 14.40 -16.49 -8.83
N VAL A 73 14.04 -15.42 -9.55
CA VAL A 73 14.92 -14.75 -10.50
C VAL A 73 16.24 -14.39 -9.81
N ASN A 74 17.35 -14.64 -10.51
CA ASN A 74 18.71 -14.50 -10.02
C ASN A 74 18.97 -13.15 -9.32
N VAL A 75 18.93 -13.16 -7.99
CA VAL A 75 18.99 -11.95 -7.16
C VAL A 75 20.34 -11.25 -7.32
N VAL A 76 20.34 -10.10 -8.00
CA VAL A 76 21.54 -9.27 -8.17
C VAL A 76 22.08 -8.89 -6.79
N LYS A 77 23.30 -9.34 -6.49
CA LYS A 77 23.96 -9.09 -5.20
C LYS A 77 24.18 -7.60 -5.02
N LYS A 78 23.64 -7.05 -3.93
CA LYS A 78 23.76 -5.62 -3.61
C LYS A 78 25.23 -5.26 -3.35
N SER A 79 25.68 -4.16 -3.93
CA SER A 79 27.04 -3.66 -3.74
C SER A 79 27.33 -3.33 -2.27
N ARG A 80 28.59 -3.50 -1.83
CA ARG A 80 29.03 -3.13 -0.48
C ARG A 80 28.89 -1.63 -0.30
N LYS A 81 28.43 -1.19 0.89
CA LYS A 81 28.34 0.23 1.23
C LYS A 81 29.75 0.81 1.35
N GLN A 82 30.08 1.77 0.49
CA GLN A 82 31.25 2.61 0.65
C GLN A 82 30.85 3.86 1.45
N PHE A 83 31.53 4.10 2.56
CA PHE A 83 31.35 5.32 3.35
C PHE A 83 32.26 6.42 2.82
N VAL A 84 31.80 7.67 2.89
CA VAL A 84 32.63 8.84 2.57
C VAL A 84 33.31 9.27 3.87
N PRO A 85 34.67 9.29 3.95
CA PRO A 85 35.42 9.84 5.08
C PRO A 85 34.98 11.26 5.42
N GLU A 86 35.11 11.67 6.69
CA GLU A 86 34.64 12.98 7.17
C GLU A 86 35.26 14.14 6.39
N GLU A 87 36.58 14.06 6.18
CA GLU A 87 37.40 15.00 5.39
C GLU A 87 36.91 15.20 3.95
N LEU A 88 36.15 14.24 3.40
CA LEU A 88 35.64 14.25 2.02
C LEU A 88 34.14 14.58 1.93
N LYS A 89 33.49 15.00 3.03
CA LYS A 89 32.08 15.42 3.03
C LYS A 89 31.92 16.90 2.67
N ASP A 90 32.12 17.18 1.38
CA ASP A 90 31.90 18.48 0.77
C ASP A 90 30.41 18.92 0.73
N ASP A 91 30.15 20.18 0.39
CA ASP A 91 28.78 20.70 0.19
C ASP A 91 28.00 19.90 -0.85
N LYS A 92 28.69 19.39 -1.88
CA LYS A 92 28.11 18.53 -2.92
C LYS A 92 27.60 17.22 -2.31
N TYR A 93 28.33 16.61 -1.37
CA TYR A 93 27.91 15.44 -0.62
C TYR A 93 26.68 15.76 0.22
N TRP A 94 26.69 16.87 0.97
CA TRP A 94 25.55 17.26 1.80
C TRP A 94 24.30 17.57 0.97
N ALA A 95 24.44 18.19 -0.20
CA ALA A 95 23.35 18.40 -1.15
C ALA A 95 22.77 17.07 -1.66
N ARG A 96 23.61 16.11 -2.07
CA ARG A 96 23.18 14.75 -2.45
C ARG A 96 22.48 14.04 -1.29
N ARG A 97 23.02 14.13 -0.07
CA ARG A 97 22.49 13.49 1.14
C ARG A 97 21.10 14.05 1.50
N ARG A 98 20.91 15.37 1.44
CA ARG A 98 19.62 16.04 1.62
C ARG A 98 18.60 15.60 0.55
N LYS A 99 18.97 15.61 -0.73
CA LYS A 99 18.10 15.12 -1.83
C LYS A 99 17.67 13.66 -1.63
N ASN A 100 18.60 12.79 -1.25
CA ASN A 100 18.30 11.37 -0.97
C ASN A 100 17.37 11.18 0.24
N ASN A 101 17.54 11.94 1.33
CA ASN A 101 16.61 11.90 2.47
C ASN A 101 15.18 12.29 2.07
N MET A 102 15.02 13.36 1.28
CA MET A 102 13.71 13.78 0.77
C MET A 102 13.07 12.74 -0.14
N ALA A 103 13.86 12.15 -1.05
CA ALA A 103 13.40 11.06 -1.92
C ALA A 103 13.00 9.81 -1.11
N ALA A 104 13.78 9.44 -0.09
CA ALA A 104 13.47 8.32 0.80
C ALA A 104 12.19 8.56 1.62
N LYS A 105 11.94 9.79 2.08
CA LYS A 105 10.68 10.17 2.74
C LYS A 105 9.50 10.04 1.76
N ARG A 106 9.59 10.66 0.58
CA ARG A 106 8.53 10.57 -0.46
C ARG A 106 8.25 9.11 -0.85
N SER A 107 9.28 8.27 -0.99
CA SER A 107 9.14 6.85 -1.31
C SER A 107 8.44 6.06 -0.20
N ARG A 108 8.76 6.32 1.08
CA ARG A 108 8.08 5.71 2.23
C ARG A 108 6.62 6.13 2.31
N ASP A 109 6.33 7.43 2.14
CA ASP A 109 4.98 7.95 2.21
C ASP A 109 4.10 7.44 1.05
N ALA A 110 4.65 7.34 -0.16
CA ALA A 110 3.98 6.72 -1.31
C ALA A 110 3.71 5.22 -1.10
N ARG A 111 4.66 4.47 -0.52
CA ARG A 111 4.44 3.06 -0.19
C ARG A 111 3.34 2.90 0.86
N ARG A 112 3.39 3.66 1.95
CA ARG A 112 2.37 3.64 3.01
C ARG A 112 0.99 3.98 2.46
N MET A 113 0.89 4.94 1.55
CA MET A 113 -0.38 5.26 0.88
C MET A 113 -0.93 4.05 0.09
N LYS A 114 -0.09 3.34 -0.66
CA LYS A 114 -0.49 2.13 -1.39
C LYS A 114 -0.89 0.99 -0.45
N GLU A 115 -0.13 0.77 0.62
CA GLU A 115 -0.45 -0.22 1.67
C GLU A 115 -1.81 0.08 2.32
N ASN A 116 -2.07 1.35 2.68
CA ASN A 116 -3.35 1.78 3.24
C ASN A 116 -4.51 1.61 2.26
N GLN A 117 -4.34 1.91 0.97
CA GLN A 117 -5.37 1.66 -0.05
C GLN A 117 -5.69 0.17 -0.21
N ILE A 118 -4.67 -0.70 -0.16
CA ILE A 118 -4.86 -2.16 -0.19
C ILE A 118 -5.63 -2.61 1.05
N ALA A 119 -5.27 -2.14 2.24
CA ALA A 119 -5.97 -2.48 3.49
C ALA A 119 -7.44 -2.02 3.49
N GLN A 120 -7.73 -0.79 3.03
CA GLN A 120 -9.10 -0.29 2.87
C GLN A 120 -9.91 -1.13 1.89
N ARG A 121 -9.32 -1.48 0.72
CA ARG A 121 -9.99 -2.32 -0.29
C ARG A 121 -10.23 -3.74 0.21
N ALA A 122 -9.29 -4.32 0.95
CA ALA A 122 -9.45 -5.64 1.57
C ALA A 122 -10.62 -5.64 2.57
N SER A 123 -10.63 -4.69 3.52
CA SER A 123 -11.69 -4.56 4.51
C SER A 123 -13.09 -4.33 3.89
N PHE A 124 -13.17 -3.53 2.82
CA PHE A 124 -14.41 -3.39 2.05
C PHE A 124 -14.86 -4.74 1.44
N LEU A 125 -13.97 -5.44 0.74
CA LEU A 125 -14.29 -6.73 0.12
C LEU A 125 -14.64 -7.82 1.14
N GLU A 126 -14.01 -7.82 2.32
CA GLU A 126 -14.34 -8.72 3.43
C GLU A 126 -15.77 -8.46 3.95
N LYS A 127 -16.14 -7.19 4.13
CA LYS A 127 -17.50 -6.79 4.55
C LYS A 127 -18.55 -7.19 3.52
N GLU A 128 -18.31 -6.92 2.23
CA GLU A 128 -19.21 -7.31 1.14
C GLU A 128 -19.34 -8.85 1.04
N ASN A 129 -18.23 -9.59 1.17
CA ASN A 129 -18.24 -11.06 1.13
C ASN A 129 -19.04 -11.64 2.30
N MET A 130 -18.91 -11.05 3.49
CA MET A 130 -19.69 -11.44 4.66
C MET A 130 -21.19 -11.15 4.48
N GLY A 131 -21.55 -9.98 3.94
CA GLY A 131 -22.96 -9.64 3.62
C GLY A 131 -23.57 -10.61 2.60
N LEU A 132 -22.85 -10.91 1.52
CA LEU A 132 -23.29 -11.89 0.51
C LEU A 132 -23.46 -13.30 1.10
N ARG A 133 -22.58 -13.72 2.02
CA ARG A 133 -22.73 -15.01 2.73
C ARG A 133 -23.98 -15.04 3.61
N GLN A 134 -24.25 -13.96 4.35
CA GLN A 134 -25.45 -13.85 5.17
C GLN A 134 -26.72 -13.89 4.33
N GLU A 135 -26.77 -13.22 3.19
CA GLU A 135 -27.93 -13.24 2.29
C GLU A 135 -28.14 -14.60 1.62
N ILE A 136 -27.06 -15.28 1.19
CA ILE A 136 -27.13 -16.66 0.69
C ILE A 136 -27.69 -17.61 1.77
N GLU A 137 -27.26 -17.45 3.02
CA GLU A 137 -27.73 -18.26 4.14
C GLU A 137 -29.20 -17.98 4.46
N ARG A 138 -29.62 -16.71 4.45
CA ARG A 138 -31.02 -16.30 4.61
C ARG A 138 -31.92 -16.94 3.54
N LEU A 139 -31.53 -16.82 2.26
CA LEU A 139 -32.26 -17.38 1.13
C LEU A 139 -32.29 -18.91 1.14
N ARG A 140 -31.23 -19.58 1.59
CA ARG A 140 -31.22 -21.04 1.75
C ARG A 140 -32.21 -21.50 2.80
N ASN A 141 -32.22 -20.86 3.97
CA ASN A 141 -33.15 -21.19 5.04
C ASN A 141 -34.61 -20.91 4.63
N GLU A 142 -34.88 -19.80 3.94
CA GLU A 142 -36.19 -19.51 3.34
C GLU A 142 -36.60 -20.61 2.32
N ASN A 143 -35.69 -21.02 1.43
CA ASN A 143 -35.97 -22.06 0.44
C ASN A 143 -36.24 -23.45 1.09
N ILE A 144 -35.52 -23.79 2.17
CA ILE A 144 -35.75 -25.01 2.96
C ILE A 144 -37.15 -24.97 3.59
N MET A 145 -37.52 -23.84 4.23
CA MET A 145 -38.85 -23.67 4.85
C MET A 145 -39.98 -23.80 3.81
N LEU A 146 -39.82 -23.18 2.63
CA LEU A 146 -40.79 -23.29 1.53
C LEU A 146 -40.89 -24.74 1.00
N ARG A 147 -39.78 -25.45 0.80
CA ARG A 147 -39.78 -26.88 0.41
C ARG A 147 -40.49 -27.75 1.44
N ASN A 148 -40.22 -27.54 2.72
CA ASN A 148 -40.86 -28.29 3.81
C ASN A 148 -42.37 -28.05 3.86
N ASN A 149 -42.83 -26.82 3.59
CA ASN A 149 -44.25 -26.52 3.52
C ASN A 149 -44.90 -27.16 2.28
N LEU A 150 -44.26 -27.08 1.10
CA LEU A 150 -44.76 -27.72 -0.12
C LEU A 150 -44.87 -29.25 0.02
N ALA A 151 -43.92 -29.90 0.70
CA ALA A 151 -43.98 -31.33 0.98
C ALA A 151 -45.22 -31.69 1.83
N LYS A 152 -45.48 -30.97 2.92
CA LYS A 152 -46.68 -31.16 3.76
C LYS A 152 -47.98 -30.99 2.97
N TYR A 153 -48.07 -29.98 2.10
CA TYR A 153 -49.27 -29.79 1.27
C TYR A 153 -49.45 -30.90 0.22
N ALA A 154 -48.36 -31.45 -0.32
CA ALA A 154 -48.41 -32.60 -1.22
C ALA A 154 -48.89 -33.86 -0.49
N GLU A 155 -48.40 -34.13 0.72
CA GLU A 155 -48.84 -35.25 1.56
C GLU A 155 -50.35 -35.18 1.84
N VAL A 156 -50.84 -34.03 2.33
CA VAL A 156 -52.27 -33.81 2.61
C VAL A 156 -53.15 -34.01 1.37
N LYS A 157 -52.72 -33.49 0.21
CA LYS A 157 -53.43 -33.68 -1.06
C LYS A 157 -53.51 -35.16 -1.43
N ASN A 158 -52.40 -35.88 -1.32
CA ASN A 158 -52.30 -37.31 -1.67
C ASN A 158 -53.06 -38.22 -0.69
N SER A 159 -53.38 -37.77 0.52
CA SER A 159 -54.22 -38.51 1.49
C SER A 159 -55.71 -38.16 1.41
N THR A 160 -56.12 -37.23 0.53
CA THR A 160 -57.52 -36.80 0.33
C THR A 160 -58.08 -37.25 -1.02
N THR A 161 -57.30 -38.00 -1.81
CA THR A 161 -57.65 -38.59 -3.12
C THR A 161 -57.56 -40.10 -3.04
#